data_AF-A0A2G4SR38-F1
#
_entry.id   AF-A0A2G4SR38-F1
#
_cell.length_a   1.000
_cell.length_b   1.000
_cell.length_c   1.000
_cell.angle_alpha   90.00
_cell.angle_beta   90.00
_cell.angle_gamma   90.00
#
_symmetry.space_group_name_H-M   'P 1'
#
loop_
_entity.id
_entity.type
_entity.pdbx_description
1 polymer ?
#
loop_
_entity_poly.entity_id
_entity_poly.type
_entity_poly.pdbx_seq_one_letter_code
_entity_poly.pdbx_strand_id
1 'polypeptide(L)' 'NRSTLGEDEKRENHVASEQKRRNLIKSRFKELTDLVPSLRDSNQPKSAVLFKAVEYIKHLEKRNKHLREKLESLQ' A
#
# COMPACT_ATOMS: atom_id res chain seq x y z
N ASN A 1 23.62 4.46 34.53
CA ASN A 1 23.39 3.00 34.49
C ASN A 1 22.59 2.64 33.25
N ARG A 2 23.28 2.24 32.17
CA ARG A 2 22.62 1.72 30.97
C ARG A 2 22.31 0.25 31.24
N SER A 3 21.15 0.01 31.86
CA SER A 3 20.64 -1.34 32.08
C SER A 3 20.53 -2.03 30.72
N THR A 4 21.36 -3.03 30.49
CA THR A 4 21.19 -3.93 29.36
C THR A 4 19.81 -4.58 29.55
N LEU A 5 18.87 -4.29 28.65
CA LEU A 5 17.55 -4.92 28.61
C LEU A 5 17.76 -6.43 28.80
N GLY A 6 17.00 -7.06 29.70
CA GLY A 6 17.06 -8.51 29.88
C GLY A 6 16.78 -9.22 28.55
N GLU A 7 17.31 -10.42 28.34
CA GLU A 7 17.08 -11.17 27.10
C GLU A 7 15.58 -11.36 26.82
N ASP A 8 14.78 -11.56 27.86
CA ASP A 8 13.31 -11.65 27.78
C ASP A 8 12.69 -10.32 27.33
N GLU A 9 13.12 -9.19 27.88
CA GLU A 9 12.64 -7.86 27.52
C GLU A 9 13.02 -7.49 26.07
N LYS A 10 14.21 -7.90 25.60
CA LYS A 10 14.60 -7.75 24.18
C LYS A 10 13.69 -8.59 23.27
N ARG A 11 13.38 -9.83 23.67
CA ARG A 11 12.51 -10.72 22.91
C ARG A 11 11.09 -10.16 22.82
N GLU A 12 10.52 -9.67 23.91
CA GLU A 12 9.21 -9.03 23.93
C GLU A 12 9.16 -7.79 23.05
N ASN A 13 10.15 -6.90 23.18
CA ASN A 13 10.26 -5.71 22.34
C ASN A 13 10.39 -6.04 20.85
N HIS A 14 11.14 -7.09 20.50
CA HIS A 14 11.26 -7.55 19.12
C HIS A 14 9.91 -8.03 18.56
N VAL A 15 9.17 -8.84 19.32
CA VAL A 15 7.83 -9.32 18.93
C VAL A 15 6.86 -8.15 18.76
N ALA A 16 6.85 -7.20 19.71
CA ALA A 16 5.99 -6.03 19.64
C ALA A 16 6.31 -5.14 18.43
N SER A 17 7.59 -4.90 18.15
CA SER A 17 8.05 -4.14 16.98
C SER A 17 7.62 -4.81 15.67
N GLU A 18 7.79 -6.12 15.55
CA GLU A 18 7.39 -6.86 14.36
C GLU A 18 5.87 -6.89 14.17
N GLN A 19 5.09 -7.01 15.25
CA GLN A 19 3.63 -6.92 15.18
C GLN A 19 3.18 -5.54 14.69
N LYS A 20 3.80 -4.46 15.20
CA LYS A 20 3.53 -3.09 14.73
C LYS A 20 3.87 -2.94 13.25
N ARG A 21 5.01 -3.46 12.80
CA ARG A 21 5.42 -3.44 11.39
C ARG A 21 4.42 -4.16 10.51
N ARG A 22 3.97 -5.36 10.90
CA ARG A 22 2.97 -6.15 10.15
C ARG A 22 1.61 -5.47 10.09
N ASN A 23 1.17 -4.86 11.20
CA ASN A 23 -0.09 -4.11 11.24
C ASN A 23 -0.05 -2.91 10.31
N LEU A 24 1.07 -2.17 10.29
CA LEU A 24 1.25 -1.05 9.35
C LEU A 24 1.15 -1.52 7.90
N ILE A 25 1.86 -2.60 7.53
CA ILE A 25 1.77 -3.16 6.18
C ILE A 25 0.33 -3.55 5.83
N LYS A 26 -0.39 -4.19 6.76
CA LYS A 26 -1.79 -4.58 6.56
C LYS A 26 -2.70 -3.37 6.31
N SER A 27 -2.52 -2.28 7.08
CA SER A 27 -3.25 -1.01 6.86
C SER A 27 -2.97 -0.43 5.49
N ARG A 28 -1.70 -0.35 5.08
CA ARG A 28 -1.31 0.20 3.77
C ARG A 28 -1.84 -0.63 2.61
N PHE A 29 -1.90 -1.96 2.75
CA PHE A 29 -2.54 -2.81 1.74
C PHE A 29 -4.05 -2.55 1.65
N LYS A 30 -4.73 -2.33 2.78
CA LYS A 30 -6.16 -1.98 2.78
C LYS A 30 -6.41 -0.62 2.11
N GLU A 31 -5.62 0.39 2.46
CA GLU A 31 -5.67 1.70 1.81
C GLU A 31 -5.45 1.58 0.29
N LEU A 32 -4.49 0.76 -0.13
CA LEU A 32 -4.23 0.50 -1.55
C LEU A 32 -5.40 -0.19 -2.25
N THR A 33 -6.04 -1.18 -1.63
CA THR A 33 -7.22 -1.84 -2.22
C THR A 33 -8.41 -0.91 -2.34
N ASP A 34 -8.57 0.04 -1.41
CA ASP A 34 -9.66 1.02 -1.42
C ASP A 34 -9.47 2.06 -2.55
N LEU A 35 -8.22 2.40 -2.87
CA LEU A 35 -7.86 3.35 -3.95
C LEU A 35 -7.99 2.77 -5.36
N VAL A 36 -7.85 1.45 -5.51
CA VAL A 36 -7.87 0.78 -6.82
C VAL A 36 -9.27 0.22 -7.08
N PRO A 37 -10.05 0.78 -8.02
CA PRO A 37 -11.46 0.42 -8.20
C PRO A 37 -11.73 -1.07 -8.42
N SER A 38 -10.82 -1.78 -9.10
CA SER A 38 -10.91 -3.22 -9.41
C SER A 38 -10.53 -4.14 -8.24
N LEU A 39 -10.15 -3.55 -7.10
CA LEU A 39 -9.77 -4.25 -5.88
C LEU A 39 -10.73 -4.01 -4.71
N ARG A 40 -11.62 -3.00 -4.81
CA ARG A 40 -12.62 -2.70 -3.78
C ARG A 40 -13.46 -3.94 -3.46
N ASP A 41 -13.63 -4.20 -2.16
CA ASP A 41 -14.38 -5.32 -1.59
C ASP A 41 -13.91 -6.73 -2.01
N SER A 42 -12.71 -6.83 -2.60
CA SER A 42 -12.15 -8.10 -3.08
C SER A 42 -11.00 -8.59 -2.18
N ASN A 43 -11.07 -9.86 -1.77
CA ASN A 43 -10.03 -10.45 -0.92
C ASN A 43 -8.93 -11.11 -1.78
N GLN A 44 -8.17 -10.27 -2.48
CA GLN A 44 -7.14 -10.71 -3.43
C GLN A 44 -5.79 -10.97 -2.74
N PRO A 45 -4.95 -11.87 -3.28
CA PRO A 45 -3.60 -12.07 -2.76
C PRO A 45 -2.75 -10.80 -2.92
N LYS A 46 -1.82 -10.57 -1.97
CA LYS A 46 -0.98 -9.36 -1.93
C LYS A 46 -0.24 -9.10 -3.25
N SER A 47 0.24 -10.14 -3.92
CA SER A 47 0.89 -10.02 -5.24
C SER A 47 -0.07 -9.43 -6.28
N ALA A 48 -1.28 -9.96 -6.38
CA ALA A 48 -2.29 -9.46 -7.31
C ALA A 48 -2.69 -8.01 -7.01
N VAL A 49 -2.75 -7.62 -5.73
CA VAL A 49 -2.98 -6.22 -5.34
C VAL A 49 -1.89 -5.31 -5.90
N LEU A 50 -0.61 -5.69 -5.78
CA LEU A 50 0.50 -4.90 -6.30
C LEU A 50 0.46 -4.79 -7.84
N PHE A 51 0.19 -5.89 -8.55
CA PHE A 51 0.07 -5.87 -10.01
C PHE A 51 -1.07 -4.97 -10.48
N LYS A 52 -2.26 -5.12 -9.91
CA LYS A 52 -3.43 -4.29 -10.24
C LYS A 52 -3.21 -2.81 -9.91
N ALA A 53 -2.47 -2.49 -8.84
CA ALA A 53 -2.10 -1.11 -8.53
C ALA A 53 -1.21 -0.50 -9.62
N VAL A 54 -0.21 -1.24 -10.10
CA VAL A 54 0.66 -0.78 -11.21
C VAL A 54 -0.14 -0.58 -12.49
N GLU A 55 -1.03 -1.51 -12.83
CA GLU A 55 -1.92 -1.39 -13.99
C GLU A 55 -2.82 -0.15 -13.88
N TYR A 56 -3.35 0.11 -12.68
CA TYR A 56 -4.22 1.26 -12.45
C TYR A 56 -3.47 2.59 -12.57
N ILE A 57 -2.23 2.68 -12.07
CA ILE A 57 -1.39 3.87 -12.28
C ILE A 57 -1.19 4.14 -13.77
N LYS A 58 -0.79 3.12 -14.55
CA LYS A 58 -0.62 3.24 -16.01
C LYS A 58 -1.91 3.67 -16.71
N HIS A 59 -3.06 3.14 -16.26
CA HIS A 59 -4.36 3.54 -16.76
C HIS A 59 -4.64 5.03 -16.49
N LEU A 60 -4.40 5.51 -15.26
CA LEU A 60 -4.58 6.91 -14.89
C LEU A 60 -3.67 7.85 -15.68
N GLU A 61 -2.40 7.48 -15.88
CA GLU A 61 -1.45 8.25 -16.70
C GLU A 61 -1.95 8.39 -18.14
N LYS A 62 -2.37 7.29 -18.77
CA LYS A 62 -2.94 7.29 -20.13
C LYS A 62 -4.20 8.15 -20.21
N ARG A 63 -5.09 8.03 -19.21
CA ARG A 63 -6.35 8.78 -19.17
C ARG A 63 -6.10 10.28 -18.98
N ASN A 64 -5.15 10.65 -18.12
CA ASN A 64 -4.75 12.04 -17.91
C ASN A 64 -4.14 12.64 -19.18
N LYS A 65 -3.27 11.90 -19.89
CA LYS A 65 -2.73 12.33 -21.18
C LYS A 65 -3.85 12.63 -22.18
N HIS A 66 -4.76 11.68 -22.37
CA HIS A 66 -5.88 11.84 -23.31
C HIS A 66 -6.80 13.02 -22.94
N LEU A 67 -7.08 13.21 -21.65
CA LEU A 67 -7.91 14.34 -21.19
C LEU A 67 -7.23 15.69 -21.44
N ARG A 68 -5.90 15.76 -21.33
CA ARG A 68 -5.13 16.98 -21.65
C ARG A 68 -5.17 17.29 -23.14
N GLU A 69 -4.92 16.30 -23.99
CA GLU A 69 -5.02 16.45 -25.46
C GLU A 69 -6.43 16.89 -25.88
N LYS A 70 -7.47 16.36 -25.24
CA LYS A 70 -8.86 16.76 -25.50
C LYS A 70 -9.16 18.18 -25.03
N LEU A 71 -8.56 18.63 -23.93
CA LEU A 71 -8.72 20.00 -23.45
C LEU A 71 -8.07 20.98 -24.43
N GLU A 72 -6.85 20.66 -24.89
CA GLU A 72 -6.11 21.47 -25.87
C GLU A 72 -6.86 21.59 -27.21
N SER A 73 -7.56 20.55 -27.66
CA SER A 73 -8.32 20.61 -28.91
C SER A 73 -9.65 21.37 -28.82
N LEU A 74 -10.09 21.72 -27.60
CA LEU A 74 -11.29 22.50 -27.34
C LEU A 74 -11.00 23.98 -27.02
N GLN A 75 -9.72 24.34 -26.88
CA GLN A 75 -9.24 25.72 -26.66
C GLN A 75 -8.81 26.35 -27.98
#